data_AF-A0A9E5NVL3-F1
#
_entry.id   AF-A0A9E5NVL3-F1
#
_cell.length_a   1.000
_cell.length_b   1.000
_cell.length_c   1.000
_cell.angle_alpha   90.00
_cell.angle_beta   90.00
_cell.angle_gamma   90.00
#
_symmetry.space_group_name_H-M   'P 1'
#
loop_
_entity.id
_entity.type
_entity.pdbx_description
1 polymer ?
#
loop_
_entity_poly.entity_id
_entity_poly.type
_entity_poly.pdbx_seq_one_letter_code
_entity_poly.pdbx_strand_id
1 'polypeptide(L)'
;MRRRWQAIFSYGEGWSRFRLVVNLNRNTLTFHRSLDVDYSAMLRVLAGKSTGSLTPLPPPTAKVEALTFDTEIIGLKMSRVDAGAFRAGPAGDWLVVQAFVPRGSESFLLGVNDRLNAAEIVIPRAEAVTPVVYALTQVFG
;
A
#
# COMPACT_ATOMS: atom_id res chain seq x y z
N MET A 1 21.32 -0.51 4.66
CA MET A 1 21.13 -0.41 3.20
C MET A 1 19.84 0.35 2.93
N ARG A 2 19.88 1.52 2.27
CA ARG A 2 18.65 2.18 1.77
C ARG A 2 18.35 1.61 0.39
N ARG A 3 17.24 0.89 0.21
CA ARG A 3 16.78 0.51 -1.12
C ARG A 3 15.65 1.46 -1.50
N ARG A 4 15.87 2.25 -2.55
CA ARG A 4 14.85 3.14 -3.10
C ARG A 4 14.10 2.32 -4.14
N TRP A 5 12.80 2.17 -3.93
CA TRP A 5 11.94 1.45 -4.85
C TRP A 5 11.16 2.48 -5.67
N GLN A 6 10.80 2.11 -6.88
CA GLN A 6 9.66 2.66 -7.58
C GLN A 6 8.85 1.42 -7.86
N ALA A 7 7.57 1.37 -7.50
CA ALA A 7 6.76 0.17 -7.68
C ALA A 7 5.43 0.57 -8.30
N ILE A 8 5.05 -0.15 -9.35
CA ILE A 8 3.73 -0.05 -9.97
C ILE A 8 2.77 -0.85 -9.10
N PHE A 9 1.68 -0.24 -8.66
CA PHE A 9 0.65 -0.95 -7.93
C PHE A 9 -0.21 -1.79 -8.87
N SER A 10 -0.39 -3.06 -8.53
CA SER A 10 -1.39 -3.93 -9.14
C SER A 10 -2.50 -4.17 -8.14
N TYR A 11 -3.75 -3.95 -8.53
CA TYR A 11 -4.90 -4.49 -7.80
C TYR A 11 -5.90 -5.08 -8.78
N GLY A 12 -6.24 -6.36 -8.61
CA GLY A 12 -7.21 -7.03 -9.49
C GLY A 12 -6.81 -6.92 -10.96
N GLU A 13 -7.68 -6.36 -11.80
CA GLU A 13 -7.42 -6.05 -13.22
C GLU A 13 -6.91 -4.61 -13.47
N GLY A 14 -6.81 -3.79 -12.42
CA GLY A 14 -6.43 -2.37 -12.50
C GLY A 14 -5.00 -2.11 -12.04
N TRP A 15 -4.37 -1.08 -12.61
CA TRP A 15 -3.01 -0.68 -12.29
C TRP A 15 -2.96 0.81 -11.97
N SER A 16 -2.39 1.16 -10.82
CA SER A 16 -2.08 2.55 -10.47
C SER A 16 -0.57 2.70 -10.31
N ARG A 17 0.02 3.74 -10.87
CA ARG A 17 1.45 4.00 -10.67
C ARG A 17 1.60 4.91 -9.47
N PHE A 18 2.29 4.46 -8.42
CA PHE A 18 2.73 5.33 -7.35
C PHE A 18 4.23 5.18 -7.08
N ARG A 19 4.78 6.11 -6.31
CA ARG A 19 6.17 6.04 -5.90
C ARG A 19 6.20 5.74 -4.41
N LEU A 20 6.99 4.75 -4.01
CA LEU A 20 7.13 4.35 -2.61
C LEU A 20 8.60 4.12 -2.27
N VAL A 21 8.99 4.28 -1.02
CA VAL A 21 10.35 3.93 -0.55
C VAL A 21 10.22 3.06 0.69
N VAL A 22 10.77 1.84 0.64
CA VAL A 22 10.93 0.97 1.81
C VAL A 22 12.35 1.07 2.34
N ASN A 23 12.51 1.61 3.55
CA ASN A 23 13.80 1.70 4.23
C ASN A 23 13.89 0.67 5.35
N LEU A 24 14.41 -0.50 5.03
CA LEU A 24 14.56 -1.63 5.96
C LEU A 24 15.47 -1.32 7.15
N ASN A 25 16.40 -0.37 7.03
CA ASN A 25 17.28 0.02 8.14
C ASN A 25 16.59 0.93 9.16
N ARG A 26 15.58 1.67 8.72
CA ARG A 26 14.84 2.61 9.57
C ARG A 26 13.46 2.09 9.91
N ASN A 27 13.08 0.92 9.39
CA ASN A 27 11.75 0.36 9.55
C ASN A 27 10.67 1.36 9.12
N THR A 28 10.84 1.97 7.94
CA THR A 28 9.86 2.95 7.41
C THR A 28 9.46 2.65 5.97
N LEU A 29 8.19 2.92 5.65
CA LEU A 29 7.63 2.99 4.30
C LEU A 29 7.18 4.42 4.03
N THR A 30 7.56 4.99 2.89
CA THR A 30 7.10 6.32 2.48
C THR A 30 6.39 6.23 1.14
N PHE A 31 5.14 6.67 1.05
CA PHE A 31 4.47 6.94 -0.23
C PHE A 31 4.73 8.38 -0.66
N HIS A 32 4.85 8.59 -1.96
CA HIS A 32 5.00 9.91 -2.57
C HIS A 32 3.82 10.17 -3.52
N ARG A 33 3.27 11.38 -3.42
CA ARG A 33 2.23 11.86 -4.31
C ARG A 33 2.78 12.00 -5.73
N SER A 34 2.00 11.56 -6.71
CA SER A 34 2.20 11.86 -8.13
C SER A 34 1.05 12.76 -8.58
N LEU A 35 1.35 13.96 -9.06
CA LEU A 35 0.33 14.94 -9.43
C LEU A 35 -0.44 14.54 -10.71
N ASP A 36 0.19 13.75 -11.57
CA ASP A 36 -0.37 13.36 -12.88
C ASP A 36 -1.13 12.02 -12.85
N VAL A 37 -1.46 11.50 -11.67
CA VAL A 37 -2.12 10.19 -11.51
C VAL A 37 -3.39 10.33 -10.68
N ASP A 38 -4.51 9.84 -11.22
CA ASP A 38 -5.75 9.67 -10.47
C ASP A 38 -5.73 8.35 -9.70
N TYR A 39 -5.81 8.44 -8.37
CA TYR A 39 -5.85 7.29 -7.46
C TYR A 39 -7.26 6.99 -6.94
N SER A 40 -8.29 7.69 -7.43
CA SER A 40 -9.67 7.54 -6.94
C SER A 40 -10.17 6.10 -7.03
N ALA A 41 -9.90 5.42 -8.15
CA ALA A 41 -10.25 4.01 -8.35
C ALA A 41 -9.55 3.10 -7.34
N MET A 42 -8.25 3.30 -7.11
CA MET A 42 -7.46 2.54 -6.13
C MET A 42 -8.00 2.73 -4.71
N LEU A 43 -8.27 3.98 -4.30
CA LEU A 43 -8.78 4.27 -2.96
C LEU A 43 -10.19 3.69 -2.75
N ARG A 44 -11.06 3.71 -3.77
CA ARG A 44 -12.40 3.08 -3.71
C ARG A 44 -12.30 1.58 -3.51
N VAL A 45 -11.44 0.96 -4.31
CA VAL A 45 -11.14 -0.46 -4.22
C VAL A 45 -10.64 -0.86 -2.84
N LEU A 46 -9.66 -0.11 -2.28
CA LEU A 46 -9.15 -0.36 -0.94
C LEU A 46 -10.23 -0.16 0.14
N ALA A 47 -11.21 0.71 -0.12
CA ALA A 47 -12.37 0.90 0.73
C ALA A 47 -13.45 -0.20 0.57
N GLY A 48 -13.20 -1.25 -0.21
CA GLY A 48 -14.19 -2.29 -0.51
C GLY A 48 -15.37 -1.79 -1.36
N LYS A 49 -15.22 -0.64 -2.03
CA LYS A 49 -16.24 -0.03 -2.89
C LYS A 49 -15.99 -0.42 -4.35
N SER A 50 -17.07 -0.63 -5.10
CA SER A 50 -17.00 -0.78 -6.55
C SER A 50 -16.45 0.49 -7.21
N THR A 51 -15.77 0.35 -8.35
CA THR A 51 -15.18 1.46 -9.11
C THR A 51 -16.21 2.53 -9.50
N GLY A 52 -17.48 2.13 -9.72
CA GLY A 52 -18.62 3.02 -10.01
C GLY A 52 -19.41 3.51 -8.79
N SER A 53 -18.96 3.24 -7.56
CA SER A 53 -19.65 3.71 -6.36
C SER A 53 -19.71 5.24 -6.29
N LEU A 54 -20.92 5.78 -6.09
CA LEU A 54 -21.16 7.20 -5.85
C LEU A 54 -20.89 7.62 -4.40
N THR A 55 -20.62 6.66 -3.50
CA THR A 55 -20.37 6.96 -2.08
C THR A 55 -19.00 7.63 -1.94
N PRO A 56 -18.94 8.90 -1.53
CA PRO A 56 -17.68 9.63 -1.45
C PRO A 56 -16.70 8.92 -0.52
N LEU A 57 -15.41 8.96 -0.87
CA LEU A 57 -14.34 8.62 0.06
C LEU A 57 -14.25 9.72 1.10
N PRO A 58 -13.85 9.41 2.35
CA PRO A 58 -13.64 10.43 3.34
C PRO A 58 -12.55 11.41 2.83
N PRO A 59 -12.81 12.73 2.84
CA PRO A 59 -11.85 13.70 2.35
C PRO A 59 -10.60 13.69 3.25
N PRO A 60 -9.40 13.89 2.68
CA PRO A 60 -8.20 14.02 3.50
C PRO A 60 -8.29 15.25 4.39
N THR A 61 -7.79 15.15 5.62
CA THR A 61 -7.61 16.32 6.51
C THR A 61 -6.58 17.31 5.97
N ALA A 62 -5.54 16.79 5.31
CA ALA A 62 -4.54 17.57 4.61
C ALA A 62 -3.98 16.74 3.45
N LYS A 63 -3.69 17.39 2.31
CA LYS A 63 -2.93 16.76 1.23
C LYS A 63 -1.44 16.96 1.48
N VAL A 64 -0.66 15.90 1.39
CA VAL A 64 0.79 15.91 1.62
C VAL A 64 1.55 15.38 0.40
N GLU A 65 2.79 15.84 0.21
CA GLU A 65 3.65 15.35 -0.87
C GLU A 65 4.18 13.94 -0.60
N ALA A 66 4.36 13.60 0.67
CA ALA A 66 4.83 12.30 1.11
C ALA A 66 4.20 11.91 2.45
N LEU A 67 3.89 10.64 2.60
CA LEU A 67 3.34 10.06 3.82
C LEU A 67 4.19 8.88 4.26
N THR A 68 4.70 8.93 5.49
CA THR A 68 5.61 7.91 6.04
C THR A 68 4.91 7.11 7.14
N PHE A 69 5.14 5.81 7.13
CA PHE A 69 4.62 4.81 8.04
C PHE A 69 5.81 4.12 8.70
N ASP A 70 5.70 3.83 9.98
CA ASP A 70 6.56 2.84 10.62
C ASP A 70 6.17 1.44 10.10
N THR A 71 7.15 0.55 10.00
CA THR A 71 6.94 -0.77 9.41
C THR A 71 7.67 -1.88 10.13
N GLU A 72 7.12 -3.09 10.04
CA GLU A 72 7.79 -4.32 10.42
C GLU A 72 7.93 -5.24 9.20
N ILE A 73 9.05 -5.97 9.11
CA ILE A 73 9.23 -6.99 8.06
C ILE A 73 8.47 -8.24 8.50
N ILE A 74 7.46 -8.61 7.72
CA ILE A 74 6.65 -9.81 7.97
C ILE A 74 7.27 -11.03 7.29
N GLY A 75 7.84 -10.83 6.11
CA GLY A 75 8.50 -11.92 5.41
C GLY A 75 9.42 -11.47 4.29
N LEU A 76 10.47 -12.27 4.11
CA LEU A 76 11.42 -12.16 3.01
C LEU A 76 11.23 -13.35 2.08
N LYS A 77 11.37 -13.13 0.76
CA LYS A 77 11.25 -14.17 -0.26
C LYS A 77 9.92 -14.92 -0.19
N MET A 78 8.83 -14.20 0.05
CA MET A 78 7.49 -14.79 0.07
C MET A 78 7.00 -15.06 -1.35
N SER A 79 6.17 -16.10 -1.50
CA SER A 79 5.40 -16.35 -2.72
C SER A 79 4.04 -15.71 -2.63
N ARG A 80 3.61 -15.07 -3.71
CA ARG A 80 2.22 -14.63 -3.90
C ARG A 80 1.36 -15.85 -4.22
N VAL A 81 0.25 -16.02 -3.50
CA VAL A 81 -0.70 -17.14 -3.73
C VAL A 81 -1.80 -16.69 -4.69
N ASP A 82 -2.40 -15.56 -4.36
CA ASP A 82 -3.44 -14.85 -5.07
C ASP A 82 -3.26 -13.33 -4.84
N ALA A 83 -4.15 -12.51 -5.39
CA ALA A 83 -4.11 -11.08 -5.16
C ALA A 83 -4.34 -10.77 -3.69
N GLY A 84 -3.31 -10.26 -3.02
CA GLY A 84 -3.39 -9.90 -1.61
C GLY A 84 -3.11 -11.01 -0.58
N ALA A 85 -2.65 -12.20 -0.97
CA ALA A 85 -2.10 -13.15 0.00
C ALA A 85 -0.68 -13.64 -0.34
N PHE A 86 0.12 -13.76 0.73
CA PHE A 86 1.52 -14.14 0.68
C PHE A 86 1.78 -15.32 1.60
N ARG A 87 2.61 -16.27 1.16
CA ARG A 87 3.05 -17.42 1.96
C ARG A 87 4.56 -17.58 1.94
N ALA A 88 5.11 -18.17 3.00
CA ALA A 88 6.55 -18.39 3.14
C ALA A 88 7.10 -19.50 2.23
N GLY A 89 6.26 -20.43 1.76
CA GLY A 89 6.68 -21.60 0.98
C GLY A 89 5.75 -21.86 -0.22
N PRO A 90 6.25 -22.15 -1.43
CA PRO A 90 7.67 -22.16 -1.81
C PRO A 90 8.28 -20.75 -1.77
N ALA A 91 9.62 -20.65 -1.81
CA ALA A 91 10.30 -19.35 -1.84
C ALA A 91 9.92 -18.57 -3.12
N GLY A 92 9.59 -17.30 -2.95
CA GLY A 92 9.28 -16.37 -4.04
C GLY A 92 10.15 -15.11 -3.97
N ASP A 93 9.68 -14.05 -4.62
CA ASP A 93 10.42 -12.80 -4.80
C ASP A 93 9.80 -11.60 -4.07
N TRP A 94 8.78 -11.84 -3.23
CA TRP A 94 8.08 -10.77 -2.53
C TRP A 94 8.72 -10.47 -1.18
N LEU A 95 8.95 -9.19 -0.93
CA LEU A 95 9.14 -8.63 0.41
C LEU A 95 7.76 -8.23 0.92
N VAL A 96 7.39 -8.66 2.12
CA VAL A 96 6.14 -8.23 2.76
C VAL A 96 6.47 -7.48 4.03
N VAL A 97 5.97 -6.26 4.13
CA VAL A 97 6.06 -5.43 5.33
C VAL A 97 4.66 -5.12 5.85
N GLN A 98 4.52 -5.00 7.16
CA GLN A 98 3.34 -4.42 7.79
C GLN A 98 3.62 -2.95 8.05
N ALA A 99 2.71 -2.06 7.66
CA ALA A 99 2.84 -0.62 7.82
C ALA A 99 1.75 -0.11 8.76
N PHE A 100 2.15 0.67 9.77
CA PHE A 100 1.28 1.15 10.84
C PHE A 100 0.79 2.55 10.55
N VAL A 101 -0.54 2.75 10.62
CA VAL A 101 -1.16 4.06 10.37
C VAL A 101 -0.67 5.06 11.42
N PRO A 102 -0.17 6.25 11.01
CA PRO A 102 0.28 7.25 11.96
C PRO A 102 -0.83 7.63 12.95
N ARG A 103 -0.50 7.65 14.25
CA ARG A 103 -1.42 8.00 15.34
C ARG A 103 -2.63 7.06 15.48
N GLY A 104 -2.56 5.84 14.94
CA GLY A 104 -3.59 4.79 15.07
C GLY A 104 -3.01 3.45 15.51
N SER A 105 -3.90 2.51 15.85
CA SER A 105 -3.57 1.09 16.11
C SER A 105 -3.57 0.23 14.85
N GLU A 106 -4.12 0.75 13.76
CA GLU A 106 -4.38 -0.01 12.55
C GLU A 106 -3.17 -0.11 11.64
N SER A 107 -3.17 -1.13 10.79
CA SER A 107 -2.09 -1.41 9.86
C SER A 107 -2.59 -2.06 8.59
N PHE A 108 -1.74 -2.04 7.57
CA PHE A 108 -1.93 -2.77 6.33
C PHE A 108 -0.63 -3.48 5.95
N LEU A 109 -0.72 -4.49 5.09
CA LEU A 109 0.44 -5.13 4.51
C LEU A 109 0.78 -4.47 3.18
N LEU A 110 2.08 -4.31 2.91
CA LEU A 110 2.62 -3.96 1.62
C LEU A 110 3.52 -5.11 1.13
N GLY A 111 3.08 -5.81 0.09
CA GLY A 111 3.93 -6.67 -0.71
C GLY A 111 4.67 -5.83 -1.75
N VAL A 112 5.99 -6.03 -1.90
CA VAL A 112 6.81 -5.40 -2.93
C VAL A 112 7.62 -6.47 -3.66
N ASN A 113 7.67 -6.37 -5.00
CA ASN A 113 8.46 -7.24 -5.86
C ASN A 113 9.31 -6.41 -6.84
N ASP A 114 10.63 -6.48 -6.70
CA ASP A 114 11.59 -5.72 -7.53
C ASP A 114 11.53 -6.12 -8.99
N ARG A 115 11.54 -7.44 -9.20
CA ARG A 115 11.66 -8.04 -10.52
C ARG A 115 10.46 -7.69 -11.38
N LEU A 116 9.30 -7.59 -10.75
CA LEU A 116 8.05 -7.22 -11.41
C LEU A 116 7.80 -5.71 -11.41
N ASN A 117 8.63 -4.91 -10.73
CA ASN A 117 8.34 -3.51 -10.45
C ASN A 117 6.92 -3.35 -9.89
N ALA A 118 6.52 -4.22 -8.96
CA ALA A 118 5.14 -4.38 -8.50
C ALA A 118 5.00 -4.17 -7.00
N ALA A 119 3.85 -3.64 -6.58
CA ALA A 119 3.46 -3.57 -5.18
C ALA A 119 1.96 -3.87 -4.98
N GLU A 120 1.62 -4.42 -3.81
CA GLU A 120 0.26 -4.78 -3.41
C GLU A 120 0.01 -4.35 -1.96
N ILE A 121 -1.11 -3.68 -1.74
CA ILE A 121 -1.57 -3.17 -0.45
C ILE A 121 -2.72 -4.07 -0.05
N VAL A 122 -2.63 -4.65 1.13
CA VAL A 122 -3.62 -5.57 1.67
C VAL A 122 -4.06 -5.05 3.01
N ILE A 123 -5.37 -4.92 3.21
CA ILE A 123 -5.96 -4.55 4.49
C ILE A 123 -6.59 -5.82 5.07
N PRO A 124 -5.89 -6.56 5.95
CA PRO A 124 -6.32 -7.90 6.37
C PRO A 124 -7.53 -7.87 7.31
N ARG A 125 -7.80 -6.74 7.95
CA ARG A 125 -8.86 -6.56 8.95
C ARG A 125 -9.88 -5.54 8.46
N ALA A 126 -11.17 -5.86 8.56
CA ALA A 126 -12.24 -4.99 8.06
C ALA A 126 -12.28 -3.65 8.81
N GLU A 127 -12.04 -3.66 10.11
CA GLU A 127 -11.96 -2.48 10.97
C GLU A 127 -10.81 -1.53 10.59
N ALA A 128 -9.75 -2.04 9.96
CA ALA A 128 -8.63 -1.24 9.51
C ALA A 128 -8.90 -0.51 8.18
N VAL A 129 -9.94 -0.88 7.43
CA VAL A 129 -10.23 -0.32 6.09
C VAL A 129 -10.38 1.19 6.15
N THR A 130 -11.28 1.69 6.99
CA THR A 130 -11.53 3.14 7.10
C THR A 130 -10.28 3.94 7.49
N PRO A 131 -9.58 3.63 8.59
CA PRO A 131 -8.40 4.41 8.99
C PRO A 131 -7.23 4.30 8.01
N VAL A 132 -7.01 3.13 7.38
CA VAL A 132 -5.97 2.98 6.36
C VAL A 132 -6.30 3.80 5.12
N VAL A 133 -7.51 3.67 4.57
CA VAL A 133 -7.94 4.45 3.40
C VAL A 133 -7.89 5.94 3.70
N TYR A 134 -8.31 6.36 4.90
CA TYR A 134 -8.24 7.74 5.34
C TYR A 134 -6.81 8.28 5.44
N ALA A 135 -5.85 7.48 5.90
CA ALA A 135 -4.45 7.88 5.87
C ALA A 135 -3.95 8.01 4.42
N LEU A 136 -4.27 7.04 3.57
CA LEU A 136 -3.84 7.02 2.16
C LEU A 136 -4.46 8.16 1.33
N THR A 137 -5.64 8.68 1.68
CA THR A 137 -6.21 9.86 0.99
C THR A 137 -5.36 11.11 1.17
N GLN A 138 -4.51 11.20 2.21
CA GLN A 138 -3.63 12.36 2.40
C GLN A 138 -2.57 12.46 1.30
N VAL A 139 -2.12 11.32 0.76
CA VAL A 139 -1.08 11.28 -0.29
C VAL A 139 -1.66 10.99 -1.69
N PHE A 140 -2.82 10.33 -1.76
CA PHE A 140 -3.43 9.90 -3.02
C PHE A 140 -4.77 10.59 -3.35
N GLY A 141 -5.38 11.33 -2.42
CA GLY A 141 -6.70 11.96 -2.60
C GLY A 141 -6.68 13.38 -3.15
#